data_AF-A0A428SND4-F1
#
_entry.id   AF-A0A428SND4-F1
#
_cell.length_a   1.000
_cell.length_b   1.000
_cell.length_c   1.000
_cell.angle_alpha   90.00
_cell.angle_beta   90.00
_cell.angle_gamma   90.00
#
_symmetry.space_group_name_H-M   'P 1'
#
loop_
_entity.id
_entity.type
_entity.pdbx_description
1 polymer ?
#
loop_
_entity_poly.entity_id
_entity_poly.type
_entity_poly.pdbx_seq_one_letter_code
_entity_poly.pdbx_strand_id
1 'polypeptide(L)'
;MPPIQGKLPNATIAAAHFARADEIFVPGGTQAIAAMAISMETINKLDFIAGPGNAFAAEAKRLLFVEIGIDLFASPTEVLIVADEAADPFMVAVLITTSEKVGHVAINPVDKLLENLPTAELAGTSWRDYGEVILVDSVNEAYKLADKFSSEHVQILTPNPREAL
;
A
#
# COMPACT_ATOMS: atom_id res chain seq x y z
N MET A 1 10.44 -4.16 -14.53
CA MET A 1 9.00 -4.50 -14.74
C MET A 1 8.84 -5.19 -16.08
N PRO A 2 7.94 -6.17 -16.19
CA PRO A 2 7.70 -6.87 -17.45
C PRO A 2 7.05 -5.95 -18.50
N PRO A 3 7.23 -6.22 -19.80
CA PRO A 3 6.49 -5.55 -20.85
C PRO A 3 4.98 -5.70 -20.65
N ILE A 4 4.25 -4.60 -20.76
CA ILE A 4 2.78 -4.60 -20.69
C ILE A 4 2.28 -4.64 -22.13
N GLN A 5 1.55 -5.70 -22.50
CA GLN A 5 1.07 -5.91 -23.88
C GLN A 5 2.20 -5.84 -24.93
N GLY A 6 3.37 -6.38 -24.60
CA GLY A 6 4.55 -6.39 -25.47
C GLY A 6 5.26 -5.04 -25.63
N LYS A 7 4.80 -3.98 -24.93
CA LYS A 7 5.45 -2.67 -24.94
C LYS A 7 6.39 -2.53 -23.74
N LEU A 8 7.56 -1.96 -24.00
CA LEU A 8 8.51 -1.64 -22.95
C LEU A 8 7.96 -0.54 -22.03
N PRO A 9 8.19 -0.64 -20.70
CA PRO A 9 7.79 0.39 -19.76
C PRO A 9 8.80 1.56 -19.81
N ASN A 10 8.72 2.39 -20.84
CA ASN A 10 9.68 3.45 -21.12
C ASN A 10 9.92 4.40 -19.93
N ALA A 11 8.86 4.79 -19.21
CA ALA A 11 8.98 5.65 -18.03
C ALA A 11 9.79 4.99 -16.91
N THR A 12 9.56 3.70 -16.64
CA THR A 12 10.31 2.93 -15.63
C THR A 12 11.77 2.77 -16.04
N ILE A 13 12.05 2.50 -17.31
CA ILE A 13 13.41 2.39 -17.84
C ILE A 13 14.14 3.72 -17.72
N ALA A 14 13.49 4.82 -18.09
CA ALA A 14 14.05 6.17 -17.94
C ALA A 14 14.33 6.49 -16.47
N ALA A 15 13.41 6.20 -15.56
CA ALA A 15 13.61 6.40 -14.13
C ALA A 15 14.79 5.57 -13.59
N ALA A 16 14.92 4.31 -13.98
CA ALA A 16 16.05 3.45 -13.60
C ALA A 16 17.39 4.00 -14.14
N HIS A 17 17.41 4.49 -15.38
CA HIS A 17 18.58 5.14 -15.95
C HIS A 17 18.98 6.41 -15.18
N PHE A 18 18.01 7.28 -14.84
CA PHE A 18 18.27 8.48 -14.04
C PHE A 18 18.71 8.16 -12.61
N ALA A 19 18.24 7.05 -12.05
CA ALA A 19 18.70 6.50 -10.78
C ALA A 19 20.07 5.81 -10.87
N ARG A 20 20.67 5.75 -12.07
CA ARG A 20 21.99 5.16 -12.37
C ARG A 20 22.06 3.65 -12.14
N ALA A 21 21.01 2.92 -12.50
CA ALA A 21 21.06 1.47 -12.53
C ALA A 21 22.19 0.98 -13.47
N ASP A 22 23.04 0.07 -12.99
CA ASP A 22 24.13 -0.52 -13.77
C ASP A 22 23.60 -1.43 -14.89
N GLU A 23 22.58 -2.22 -14.58
CA GLU A 23 21.92 -3.13 -15.52
C GLU A 23 20.40 -3.01 -15.41
N ILE A 24 19.72 -3.02 -16.56
CA ILE A 24 18.25 -2.95 -16.63
C ILE A 24 17.73 -4.18 -17.34
N PHE A 25 17.17 -5.10 -16.57
CA PHE A 25 16.46 -6.26 -17.08
C PHE A 25 14.94 -6.00 -17.07
N VAL A 26 14.24 -6.46 -18.10
CA VAL A 26 12.77 -6.38 -18.20
C VAL A 26 12.01 -7.73 -18.00
N PRO A 27 12.47 -8.69 -17.18
CA PRO A 27 11.62 -9.78 -16.74
C PRO A 27 10.65 -9.28 -15.66
N GLY A 28 9.62 -10.08 -15.37
CA GLY A 28 8.70 -9.85 -14.26
C GLY A 28 8.25 -11.17 -13.66
N GLY A 29 7.39 -11.10 -12.64
CA GLY A 29 6.84 -12.30 -12.00
C GLY A 29 7.85 -13.08 -11.16
N THR A 30 7.45 -14.28 -10.76
CA THR A 30 8.23 -15.16 -9.89
C THR A 30 9.53 -15.62 -10.55
N GLN A 31 9.53 -15.80 -11.87
CA GLN A 31 10.70 -16.18 -12.65
C GLN A 31 11.80 -15.12 -12.61
N ALA A 32 11.44 -13.84 -12.54
CA ALA A 32 12.44 -12.77 -12.41
C ALA A 32 13.13 -12.82 -11.04
N ILE A 33 12.36 -13.05 -9.98
CA ILE A 33 12.87 -13.18 -8.61
C ILE A 33 13.76 -14.42 -8.51
N ALA A 34 13.32 -15.55 -9.07
CA ALA A 34 14.14 -16.76 -9.12
C ALA A 34 15.46 -16.52 -9.85
N ALA A 35 15.43 -15.92 -11.05
CA ALA A 35 16.65 -15.65 -11.82
C ALA A 35 17.67 -14.79 -11.05
N MET A 36 17.20 -13.79 -10.29
CA MET A 36 18.04 -12.97 -9.43
C MET A 36 18.56 -13.72 -8.19
N ALA A 37 17.83 -14.71 -7.68
CA ALA A 37 18.20 -15.45 -6.48
C ALA A 37 19.20 -16.60 -6.73
N ILE A 38 19.08 -17.31 -7.87
CA ILE A 38 19.88 -18.54 -8.13
C ILE A 38 20.89 -18.40 -9.28
N SER A 39 21.00 -17.21 -9.88
CA SER A 39 21.74 -16.93 -11.12
C SER A 39 21.15 -17.61 -12.36
N MET A 40 21.25 -16.94 -13.50
CA MET A 40 21.07 -17.50 -14.84
C MET A 40 22.25 -17.12 -15.73
N GLU A 41 22.30 -17.61 -16.96
CA GLU A 41 23.34 -17.28 -17.93
C GLU A 41 23.46 -15.76 -18.17
N THR A 42 22.34 -15.04 -18.11
CA THR A 42 22.27 -13.60 -18.41
C THR A 42 22.06 -12.71 -17.18
N ILE A 43 21.80 -13.29 -16.01
CA ILE A 43 21.53 -12.55 -14.77
C ILE A 43 22.39 -13.17 -13.67
N ASN A 44 23.36 -12.41 -13.16
CA ASN A 44 24.16 -12.86 -12.02
C ASN A 44 23.29 -12.94 -10.77
N LYS A 45 23.62 -13.89 -9.88
CA LYS A 45 23.00 -13.94 -8.54
C LYS A 45 23.22 -12.60 -7.84
N LEU A 46 22.14 -12.07 -7.26
CA LEU A 46 22.15 -10.88 -6.42
C LEU A 46 22.21 -11.29 -4.94
N ASP A 47 22.64 -10.36 -4.10
CA ASP A 47 22.65 -10.55 -2.64
C ASP A 47 21.33 -10.09 -1.99
N PHE A 48 20.59 -9.20 -2.65
CA PHE A 48 19.38 -8.58 -2.10
C PHE A 48 18.37 -8.22 -3.19
N ILE A 49 17.07 -8.45 -2.92
CA ILE A 49 15.95 -8.06 -3.80
C ILE A 49 15.01 -7.11 -3.06
N ALA A 50 14.89 -5.89 -3.57
CA ALA A 50 13.96 -4.87 -3.09
C ALA A 50 12.78 -4.65 -4.04
N GLY A 51 11.66 -4.16 -3.51
CA GLY A 51 10.54 -3.63 -4.26
C GLY A 51 9.23 -4.41 -4.07
N PRO A 52 8.09 -3.72 -4.00
CA PRO A 52 6.80 -4.38 -3.85
C PRO A 52 6.43 -5.18 -5.10
N GLY A 53 5.52 -6.12 -4.94
CA GLY A 53 4.99 -6.93 -6.03
C GLY A 53 3.63 -7.53 -5.66
N ASN A 54 3.01 -8.22 -6.62
CA ASN A 54 1.78 -8.95 -6.35
C ASN A 54 2.02 -10.14 -5.39
N ALA A 55 0.94 -10.82 -4.97
CA ALA A 55 1.02 -11.95 -4.03
C ALA A 55 2.01 -13.04 -4.48
N PHE A 56 2.14 -13.30 -5.79
CA PHE A 56 3.10 -14.27 -6.31
C PHE A 56 4.55 -13.81 -6.12
N ALA A 57 4.83 -12.53 -6.36
CA ALA A 57 6.16 -11.96 -6.13
C ALA A 57 6.51 -11.96 -4.63
N ALA A 58 5.56 -11.62 -3.77
CA ALA A 58 5.72 -11.69 -2.32
C ALA A 58 6.02 -13.13 -1.85
N GLU A 59 5.25 -14.11 -2.34
CA GLU A 59 5.47 -15.52 -1.98
C GLU A 59 6.79 -16.06 -2.54
N ALA A 60 7.18 -15.68 -3.75
CA ALA A 60 8.48 -16.05 -4.31
C ALA A 60 9.64 -15.50 -3.47
N LYS A 61 9.58 -14.23 -3.03
CA LYS A 61 10.54 -13.66 -2.08
C LYS A 61 10.57 -14.44 -0.76
N ARG A 62 9.40 -14.85 -0.25
CA ARG A 62 9.29 -15.63 1.00
C ARG A 62 9.89 -17.02 0.91
N LEU A 63 9.66 -17.73 -0.20
CA LEU A 63 10.23 -19.07 -0.43
C LEU A 63 11.75 -19.04 -0.60
N LEU A 64 12.29 -17.94 -1.13
CA LEU A 64 13.73 -17.74 -1.36
C LEU A 64 14.42 -17.00 -0.20
N PHE A 65 13.66 -16.62 0.83
CA PHE A 65 14.21 -16.09 2.06
C PHE A 65 15.16 -17.13 2.65
N VAL A 66 16.35 -16.70 3.10
CA VAL A 66 17.56 -17.48 3.43
C VAL A 66 18.57 -17.60 2.26
N GLU A 67 18.12 -17.79 1.02
CA GLU A 67 19.03 -17.89 -0.14
C GLU A 67 19.49 -16.50 -0.64
N ILE A 68 18.62 -15.49 -0.46
CA ILE A 68 18.84 -14.10 -0.82
C ILE A 68 18.19 -13.17 0.21
N GLY A 69 18.78 -11.99 0.41
CA GLY A 69 18.17 -10.94 1.23
C GLY A 69 16.93 -10.35 0.55
N ILE A 70 15.92 -10.00 1.35
CA ILE A 70 14.71 -9.31 0.89
C ILE A 70 14.41 -8.13 1.83
N ASP A 71 13.69 -7.14 1.31
CA ASP A 71 13.25 -5.96 2.04
C ASP A 71 12.14 -6.24 3.05
N LEU A 72 10.96 -6.63 2.55
CA LEU A 72 9.77 -6.86 3.36
C LEU A 72 8.82 -7.84 2.66
N PHE A 73 8.00 -8.52 3.45
CA PHE A 73 6.86 -9.26 2.93
C PHE A 73 5.77 -8.26 2.57
N ALA A 74 5.56 -8.02 1.28
CA ALA A 74 4.56 -7.06 0.84
C ALA A 74 3.16 -7.57 1.19
N SER A 75 2.46 -6.83 2.07
CA SER A 75 1.02 -6.97 2.34
C SER A 75 0.22 -6.03 1.43
N PRO A 76 -1.12 -6.14 1.38
CA PRO A 76 -1.96 -5.10 0.79
C PRO A 76 -1.64 -3.73 1.40
N THR A 77 -1.73 -2.67 0.61
CA THR A 77 -1.57 -1.30 1.11
C THR A 77 -2.74 -0.94 2.01
N GLU A 78 -2.44 -0.46 3.21
CA GLU A 78 -3.44 -0.06 4.21
C GLU A 78 -3.28 1.42 4.55
N VAL A 79 -4.41 2.13 4.69
CA VAL A 79 -4.46 3.54 5.08
C VAL A 79 -5.44 3.69 6.24
N LEU A 80 -4.93 4.20 7.36
CA LEU A 80 -5.69 4.54 8.56
C LEU A 80 -5.80 6.05 8.71
N ILE A 81 -6.98 6.55 9.03
CA ILE A 81 -7.22 7.96 9.26
C ILE A 81 -7.79 8.15 10.66
N VAL A 82 -7.15 9.00 11.45
CA VAL A 82 -7.62 9.45 12.77
C VAL A 82 -8.12 10.88 12.61
N ALA A 83 -9.40 11.10 12.87
CA ALA A 83 -10.06 12.38 12.62
C ALA A 83 -10.94 12.83 13.78
N ASP A 84 -11.03 14.14 14.01
CA ASP A 84 -12.04 14.71 14.88
C ASP A 84 -13.08 15.52 14.09
N GLU A 85 -13.91 16.28 14.81
CA GLU A 85 -14.97 17.11 14.24
C GLU A 85 -14.51 18.20 13.27
N ALA A 86 -13.23 18.56 13.28
CA ALA A 86 -12.66 19.56 12.38
C ALA A 86 -12.25 18.98 11.02
N ALA A 87 -12.24 17.66 10.86
CA ALA A 87 -11.82 16.99 9.64
C ALA A 87 -12.87 17.11 8.51
N ASP A 88 -12.38 17.20 7.28
CA ASP A 88 -13.21 17.06 6.09
C ASP A 88 -13.55 15.56 5.87
N PRO A 89 -14.83 15.16 5.87
CA PRO A 89 -15.24 13.76 5.81
C PRO A 89 -14.97 13.04 4.47
N PHE A 90 -14.38 13.71 3.47
CA PHE A 90 -14.07 13.11 2.17
C PHE A 90 -12.68 12.46 2.12
N MET A 91 -12.44 11.33 2.80
CA MET A 91 -11.30 10.42 2.59
C MET A 91 -11.37 9.29 3.64
N VAL A 92 -11.63 8.02 3.31
CA VAL A 92 -11.23 6.89 4.18
C VAL A 92 -11.44 5.48 3.62
N ALA A 93 -10.51 4.58 3.98
CA ALA A 93 -10.69 3.12 4.00
C ALA A 93 -10.95 2.64 5.44
N VAL A 94 -10.19 3.10 6.44
CA VAL A 94 -10.50 2.91 7.87
C VAL A 94 -10.45 4.26 8.59
N LEU A 95 -11.55 4.65 9.25
CA LEU A 95 -11.70 5.90 10.00
C LEU A 95 -11.80 5.62 11.49
N ILE A 96 -10.94 6.23 12.30
CA ILE A 96 -11.16 6.34 13.74
C ILE A 96 -11.54 7.79 14.02
N THR A 97 -12.69 8.00 14.66
CA THR A 97 -13.17 9.34 14.96
C THR A 97 -13.76 9.48 16.35
N THR A 98 -13.68 10.69 16.92
CA THR A 98 -14.39 11.07 18.14
C THR A 98 -15.76 11.69 17.85
N SER A 99 -16.13 11.85 16.58
CA SER A 99 -17.36 12.53 16.16
C SER A 99 -18.28 11.58 15.41
N GLU A 100 -19.41 11.23 16.02
CA GLU A 100 -20.45 10.42 15.40
C GLU A 100 -20.93 11.04 14.07
N LYS A 101 -21.04 12.37 14.03
CA LYS A 101 -21.38 13.11 12.82
C LYS A 101 -20.37 12.87 11.70
N VAL A 102 -19.06 13.00 11.98
CA VAL A 102 -18.01 12.76 10.99
C VAL A 102 -18.05 11.31 10.52
N GLY A 103 -18.22 10.37 11.44
CA GLY A 103 -18.33 8.94 11.10
C GLY A 103 -19.47 8.64 10.13
N HIS A 104 -20.69 9.12 10.42
CA HIS A 104 -21.83 8.91 9.51
C HIS A 104 -21.67 9.63 8.18
N VAL A 105 -21.15 10.87 8.19
CA VAL A 105 -20.98 11.64 6.96
C VAL A 105 -19.89 11.03 6.08
N ALA A 106 -18.86 10.40 6.64
CA ALA A 106 -17.79 9.75 5.87
C ALA A 106 -18.27 8.50 5.10
N ILE A 107 -19.24 7.76 5.63
CA ILE A 107 -19.79 6.55 4.98
C ILE A 107 -20.65 6.91 3.77
N ASN A 108 -21.52 7.91 3.92
CA ASN A 108 -22.55 8.28 2.93
C ASN A 108 -22.06 8.57 1.50
N PRO A 109 -20.93 9.26 1.27
CA PRO A 109 -20.47 9.57 -0.09
C PRO A 109 -19.80 8.39 -0.79
N VAL A 110 -19.41 7.33 -0.08
CA VAL A 110 -18.61 6.24 -0.67
C VAL A 110 -19.31 5.63 -1.88
N ASP A 111 -20.60 5.30 -1.77
CA ASP A 111 -21.37 4.73 -2.89
C ASP A 111 -21.40 5.66 -4.11
N LYS A 112 -21.54 6.98 -3.89
CA LYS A 112 -21.54 7.98 -4.98
C LYS A 112 -20.17 8.17 -5.61
N LEU A 113 -19.10 8.07 -4.82
CA LEU A 113 -17.73 8.14 -5.33
C LEU A 113 -17.43 6.92 -6.20
N LEU A 114 -17.88 5.73 -5.79
CA LEU A 114 -17.73 4.50 -6.55
C LEU A 114 -18.42 4.55 -7.92
N GLU A 115 -19.49 5.33 -8.11
CA GLU A 115 -20.14 5.47 -9.43
C GLU A 115 -19.20 6.06 -10.51
N ASN A 116 -18.23 6.90 -10.11
CA ASN A 116 -17.42 7.68 -11.04
C ASN A 116 -15.94 7.25 -11.07
N LEU A 117 -15.54 6.29 -10.24
CA LEU A 117 -14.16 5.84 -10.16
C LEU A 117 -13.83 4.84 -11.27
N PRO A 118 -12.76 5.04 -12.06
CA PRO A 118 -12.28 4.03 -13.01
C PRO A 118 -11.92 2.70 -12.33
N THR A 119 -11.62 2.72 -11.04
CA THR A 119 -11.27 1.58 -10.19
C THR A 119 -12.41 1.15 -9.27
N ALA A 120 -13.66 1.55 -9.55
CA ALA A 120 -14.83 1.34 -8.70
C ALA A 120 -15.02 -0.11 -8.23
N GLU A 121 -14.81 -1.09 -9.13
CA GLU A 121 -14.99 -2.50 -8.79
C GLU A 121 -14.01 -2.95 -7.68
N LEU A 122 -12.73 -2.58 -7.83
CA LEU A 122 -11.69 -2.89 -6.86
C LEU A 122 -11.87 -2.09 -5.56
N ALA A 123 -12.10 -0.78 -5.68
CA ALA A 123 -12.30 0.12 -4.54
C ALA A 123 -13.54 -0.28 -3.73
N GLY A 124 -14.64 -0.64 -4.40
CA GLY A 124 -15.87 -1.07 -3.75
C GLY A 124 -15.72 -2.43 -3.07
N THR A 125 -14.93 -3.35 -3.63
CA THR A 125 -14.59 -4.62 -2.96
C THR A 125 -13.77 -4.36 -1.70
N SER A 126 -12.72 -3.53 -1.79
CA SER A 126 -11.92 -3.14 -0.64
C SER A 126 -12.76 -2.49 0.46
N TRP A 127 -13.69 -1.60 0.10
CA TRP A 127 -14.57 -0.94 1.06
C TRP A 127 -15.56 -1.91 1.71
N ARG A 128 -16.17 -2.82 0.96
CA ARG A 128 -17.11 -3.80 1.54
C ARG A 128 -16.43 -4.77 2.49
N ASP A 129 -15.22 -5.22 2.15
CA ASP A 129 -14.55 -6.30 2.88
C ASP A 129 -13.71 -5.78 4.05
N TYR A 130 -13.19 -4.55 3.95
CA TYR A 130 -12.25 -3.98 4.93
C TYR A 130 -12.58 -2.54 5.37
N GLY A 131 -13.62 -1.92 4.81
CA GLY A 131 -14.02 -0.57 5.16
C GLY A 131 -14.60 -0.50 6.57
N GLU A 132 -14.02 0.34 7.42
CA GLU A 132 -14.44 0.44 8.83
C GLU A 132 -14.47 1.89 9.31
N VAL A 133 -15.48 2.22 10.12
CA VAL A 133 -15.58 3.50 10.83
C VAL A 133 -15.79 3.21 12.32
N ILE A 134 -14.83 3.62 13.14
CA ILE A 134 -14.76 3.35 14.57
C ILE A 134 -14.93 4.66 15.33
N LEU A 135 -16.01 4.75 16.11
CA LEU A 135 -16.25 5.84 17.04
C LEU A 135 -15.56 5.53 18.38
N VAL A 136 -14.80 6.49 18.90
CA VAL A 136 -14.11 6.41 20.20
C VAL A 136 -14.44 7.61 21.06
N ASP A 137 -14.29 7.49 22.38
CA ASP A 137 -14.72 8.54 23.33
C ASP A 137 -13.72 9.70 23.40
N SER A 138 -12.48 9.49 22.98
CA SER A 138 -11.43 10.52 23.05
C SER A 138 -10.33 10.32 22.01
N VAL A 139 -9.62 11.42 21.71
CA VAL A 139 -8.45 11.40 20.80
C VAL A 139 -7.33 10.49 21.33
N ASN A 140 -7.14 10.42 22.64
CA ASN A 140 -6.18 9.49 23.26
C ASN A 140 -6.54 8.02 23.03
N GLU A 141 -7.83 7.69 23.03
CA GLU A 141 -8.30 6.36 22.68
C GLU A 141 -8.10 6.09 21.19
N ALA A 142 -8.33 7.10 20.34
CA ALA A 142 -8.06 7.01 18.92
C ALA A 142 -6.60 6.66 18.63
N TYR A 143 -5.64 7.31 19.31
CA TYR A 143 -4.21 7.01 19.16
C TYR A 143 -3.86 5.60 19.63
N LYS A 144 -4.35 5.19 20.80
CA LYS A 144 -4.14 3.81 21.29
C LYS A 144 -4.70 2.75 20.35
N LEU A 145 -5.82 3.05 19.71
CA LEU A 145 -6.41 2.15 18.72
C LEU A 145 -5.60 2.15 17.42
N ALA A 146 -5.14 3.31 16.96
CA ALA A 146 -4.27 3.42 15.80
C ALA A 146 -2.95 2.64 15.96
N ASP A 147 -2.35 2.68 17.16
CA ASP A 147 -1.17 1.87 17.49
C ASP A 147 -1.45 0.36 17.33
N LYS A 148 -2.65 -0.10 17.72
CA LYS A 148 -3.03 -1.52 17.56
C LYS A 148 -3.21 -1.90 16.10
N PHE A 149 -3.73 -0.99 15.27
CA PHE A 149 -3.86 -1.21 13.83
C PHE A 149 -2.49 -1.26 13.15
N SER A 150 -1.50 -0.48 13.62
CA SER A 150 -0.13 -0.49 13.09
C SER A 150 -0.09 -0.32 11.55
N SER A 151 -0.99 0.48 11.00
CA SER A 151 -1.14 0.64 9.55
C SER A 151 0.07 1.31 8.91
N GLU A 152 0.38 0.93 7.67
CA GLU A 152 1.52 1.45 6.90
C GLU A 152 1.43 2.97 6.70
N HIS A 153 0.24 3.47 6.38
CA HIS A 153 -0.03 4.90 6.22
C HIS A 153 -1.02 5.35 7.29
N VAL A 154 -0.65 6.39 8.06
CA VAL A 154 -1.52 7.02 9.05
C VAL A 154 -1.67 8.50 8.75
N GLN A 155 -2.91 8.99 8.71
CA GLN A 155 -3.24 10.40 8.60
C GLN A 155 -3.91 10.91 9.88
N ILE A 156 -3.35 11.94 10.50
CA ILE A 156 -3.90 12.59 11.70
C ILE A 156 -4.56 13.91 11.29
N LEU A 157 -5.88 13.95 11.32
CA LEU A 157 -6.72 15.08 10.93
C LEU A 157 -7.40 15.68 12.17
N THR A 158 -6.58 16.27 13.05
CA THR A 158 -7.01 17.01 14.25
C THR A 158 -6.39 18.41 14.24
N PRO A 159 -6.87 19.38 15.06
CA PRO A 159 -6.28 20.71 15.17
C PRO A 159 -4.79 20.69 15.56
N ASN A 160 -4.38 19.73 16.38
CA ASN A 160 -3.02 19.58 16.88
C ASN A 160 -2.45 18.20 16.51
N PRO A 161 -2.15 17.92 15.22
CA PRO A 161 -1.81 16.57 14.77
C PRO A 161 -0.46 16.06 15.32
N ARG A 162 0.40 16.97 15.83
CA ARG A 162 1.69 16.62 16.45
C ARG A 162 1.56 15.97 17.82
N GLU A 163 0.39 16.01 18.45
CA GLU A 163 0.15 15.32 19.74
C GLU A 163 0.11 13.79 19.58
N ALA A 164 0.02 13.29 18.34
CA ALA A 164 0.04 11.87 18.01
C ALA A 164 1.45 11.26 17.87
N LEU A 165 2.52 12.06 18.03
CA LEU A 165 3.93 11.65 17.92
C LEU A 165 4.54 11.41 19.30
#